data_AF-A0A370TYY6-F1
#
_entry.id   AF-A0A370TYY6-F1
#
_cell.length_a   1.000
_cell.length_b   1.000
_cell.length_c   1.000
_cell.angle_alpha   90.00
_cell.angle_beta   90.00
_cell.angle_gamma   90.00
#
_symmetry.space_group_name_H-M   'P 1'
#
loop_
_entity.id
_entity.type
_entity.pdbx_description
1 polymer ?
#
loop_
_entity_poly.entity_id
_entity_poly.type
_entity_poly.pdbx_seq_one_letter_code
_entity_poly.pdbx_strand_id
1 'polypeptide(L)'
;MEQLPTSHEPPAHPAHPAEATSNPNSNNTEALSPSPPPQPPTALTPGPRAQAFTTLYQKTLKATLSAIPYDAFAECFPHIAAEAPAALNAYHGQMVSRLRSLALDEFDTILQERNVVHHLNALEDIIADARRRQRSYPSPPPQQPPHTLPPEALLNAHLAPHLASQQSLLNAKLQTVESQNAALVQKIESQRREMEGLVGDLEAAVADLEGAGDLVGEEGEKLAGEGREVLGVLGS
;
A
#
# COMPACT_ATOMS: atom_id res chain seq x y z
N MET A 1 43.96 -14.10 -10.32
CA MET A 1 44.59 -13.43 -9.16
C MET A 1 45.27 -12.15 -9.65
N GLU A 2 44.57 -11.19 -10.26
CA GLU A 2 43.42 -10.41 -9.70
C GLU A 2 43.83 -9.78 -8.36
N GLN A 3 44.19 -8.49 -8.27
CA GLN A 3 43.54 -7.24 -8.70
C GLN A 3 42.19 -6.96 -8.02
N LEU A 4 42.22 -6.02 -7.08
CA LEU A 4 41.11 -5.14 -6.67
C LEU A 4 41.68 -3.74 -6.40
N PRO A 5 41.23 -2.68 -7.10
CA PRO A 5 41.69 -1.32 -6.81
C PRO A 5 40.59 -0.22 -6.79
N THR A 6 40.92 0.91 -6.13
CA THR A 6 40.29 2.27 -6.23
C THR A 6 38.87 2.46 -5.65
N SER A 7 38.39 3.65 -5.22
CA SER A 7 38.87 5.07 -5.21
C SER A 7 38.47 5.70 -3.86
N HIS A 8 39.05 6.74 -3.24
CA HIS A 8 39.58 8.08 -3.61
C HIS A 8 38.55 9.15 -4.09
N GLU A 9 38.61 10.29 -3.38
CA GLU A 9 37.96 11.62 -3.52
C GLU A 9 38.46 12.43 -4.75
N PRO A 10 38.17 13.74 -4.98
CA PRO A 10 37.25 14.73 -4.35
C PRO A 10 36.24 15.27 -5.42
N PRO A 11 35.76 16.55 -5.55
CA PRO A 11 35.76 17.76 -4.70
C PRO A 11 34.36 18.43 -4.56
N ALA A 12 34.28 19.78 -4.48
CA ALA A 12 33.08 20.56 -4.16
C ALA A 12 33.00 21.96 -4.84
N HIS A 13 31.86 22.66 -4.65
CA HIS A 13 31.57 24.10 -4.87
C HIS A 13 31.32 24.60 -6.33
N PRO A 14 30.64 25.76 -6.55
CA PRO A 14 30.28 26.85 -5.62
C PRO A 14 28.78 27.28 -5.59
N ALA A 15 28.48 28.42 -4.94
CA ALA A 15 27.14 28.99 -4.70
C ALA A 15 27.00 30.45 -5.21
N HIS A 16 25.80 31.04 -5.03
CA HIS A 16 25.36 32.44 -5.25
C HIS A 16 24.85 32.83 -6.66
N PRO A 17 24.04 33.92 -6.81
CA PRO A 17 23.27 34.70 -5.83
C PRO A 17 21.76 34.88 -6.21
N ALA A 18 21.02 35.68 -5.44
CA ALA A 18 19.65 36.10 -5.73
C ALA A 18 19.59 37.42 -6.51
N GLU A 19 18.56 37.60 -7.34
CA GLU A 19 18.18 38.88 -7.95
C GLU A 19 16.65 38.94 -8.16
N ALA A 20 16.06 40.14 -8.21
CA ALA A 20 14.60 40.34 -8.09
C ALA A 20 14.05 41.30 -9.15
N THR A 21 12.88 40.99 -9.75
CA THR A 21 12.09 41.98 -10.51
C THR A 21 10.59 41.64 -10.66
N SER A 22 9.76 42.66 -10.40
CA SER A 22 8.48 43.03 -11.05
C SER A 22 7.26 42.06 -11.14
N ASN A 23 6.22 42.43 -10.40
CA ASN A 23 4.76 42.33 -10.68
C ASN A 23 4.33 42.82 -12.09
N PRO A 24 3.03 42.74 -12.50
CA PRO A 24 1.90 41.95 -11.97
C PRO A 24 1.09 41.20 -13.07
N ASN A 25 0.25 40.21 -12.69
CA ASN A 25 -1.10 40.14 -13.28
C ASN A 25 -2.09 39.40 -12.38
N SER A 26 -3.14 40.10 -11.94
CA SER A 26 -4.26 39.50 -11.20
C SER A 26 -5.24 38.88 -12.20
N ASN A 27 -5.32 37.54 -12.22
CA ASN A 27 -6.50 36.78 -12.63
C ASN A 27 -6.22 35.29 -12.38
N ASN A 28 -6.61 34.78 -11.21
CA ASN A 28 -6.81 33.35 -11.07
C ASN A 28 -8.00 33.06 -10.16
N THR A 29 -9.00 32.44 -10.77
CA THR A 29 -10.27 31.96 -10.24
C THR A 29 -10.13 31.31 -8.86
N GLU A 30 -11.03 31.66 -7.94
CA GLU A 30 -11.20 30.94 -6.66
C GLU A 30 -11.62 29.50 -6.92
N ALA A 31 -10.63 28.60 -6.92
CA ALA A 31 -10.88 27.17 -6.90
C ALA A 31 -11.41 26.78 -5.51
N LEU A 32 -12.74 26.78 -5.38
CA LEU A 32 -13.45 26.19 -4.23
C LEU A 32 -12.99 24.74 -4.06
N SER A 33 -12.11 24.51 -3.09
CA SER A 33 -11.58 23.19 -2.75
C SER A 33 -12.75 22.28 -2.33
N PRO A 34 -13.03 21.16 -3.03
CA PRO A 34 -14.04 20.22 -2.58
C PRO A 34 -13.55 19.54 -1.30
N SER A 35 -14.39 19.55 -0.26
CA SER A 35 -14.09 18.88 1.01
C SER A 35 -13.68 17.42 0.77
N PRO A 36 -12.65 16.90 1.47
CA PRO A 36 -12.26 15.51 1.35
C PRO A 36 -13.44 14.60 1.75
N PRO A 37 -13.60 13.42 1.11
CA PRO A 37 -14.65 12.48 1.46
C PRO A 37 -14.55 12.07 2.93
N PRO A 38 -15.67 11.72 3.59
CA PRO A 38 -15.67 11.36 5.00
C PRO A 38 -14.70 10.20 5.22
N GLN A 39 -13.75 10.39 6.14
CA GLN A 39 -12.75 9.38 6.45
C GLN A 39 -13.45 8.11 6.95
N PRO A 40 -12.94 6.91 6.60
CA PRO A 40 -13.50 5.67 7.10
C PRO A 40 -13.50 5.70 8.64
N PRO A 41 -14.57 5.23 9.31
CA PRO A 41 -14.67 5.30 10.76
C PRO A 41 -13.47 4.58 11.38
N THR A 42 -12.64 5.34 12.10
CA THR A 42 -11.55 4.76 12.90
C THR A 42 -12.15 3.79 13.91
N ALA A 43 -11.45 2.68 14.20
CA ALA A 43 -12.02 1.58 15.00
C ALA A 43 -12.46 1.96 16.43
N LEU A 44 -12.06 3.14 16.91
CA LEU A 44 -12.45 3.75 18.19
C LEU A 44 -13.74 4.59 18.11
N THR A 45 -14.21 4.95 16.92
CA THR A 45 -15.48 5.68 16.73
C THR A 45 -16.65 4.74 17.04
N PRO A 46 -17.59 5.08 17.94
CA PRO A 46 -18.70 4.19 18.26
C PRO A 46 -19.62 3.94 17.06
N GLY A 47 -19.64 2.70 16.54
CA GLY A 47 -20.58 2.25 15.53
C GLY A 47 -22.00 2.08 16.08
N PRO A 48 -22.99 1.74 15.23
CA PRO A 48 -24.41 1.75 15.60
C PRO A 48 -24.73 0.83 16.79
N ARG A 49 -24.07 -0.33 16.88
CA ARG A 49 -24.22 -1.25 18.01
C ARG A 49 -23.57 -0.72 19.30
N ALA A 50 -22.41 -0.10 19.20
CA ALA A 50 -21.75 0.52 20.35
C ALA A 50 -22.59 1.70 20.89
N GLN A 51 -23.12 2.55 20.02
CA GLN A 51 -24.05 3.64 20.40
C GLN A 51 -25.33 3.10 21.05
N ALA A 52 -25.93 2.04 20.50
CA ALA A 52 -27.10 1.39 21.07
C ALA A 52 -26.81 0.80 22.47
N PHE A 53 -25.66 0.14 22.64
CA PHE A 53 -25.20 -0.34 23.95
C PHE A 53 -25.03 0.81 24.95
N THR A 54 -24.38 1.90 24.53
CA THR A 54 -24.17 3.10 25.36
C THR A 54 -25.49 3.72 25.81
N THR A 55 -26.42 3.90 24.87
CA THR A 55 -27.76 4.41 25.13
C THR A 55 -28.53 3.50 26.10
N LEU A 56 -28.38 2.18 25.96
CA LEU A 56 -29.04 1.19 26.81
C LEU A 56 -28.55 1.27 28.26
N TYR A 57 -27.23 1.23 28.52
CA TYR A 57 -26.74 1.25 29.92
C TYR A 57 -27.02 2.58 30.61
N GLN A 58 -26.94 3.70 29.89
CA GLN A 58 -27.30 5.01 30.44
C GLN A 58 -28.80 5.11 30.76
N LYS A 59 -29.66 4.50 29.93
CA LYS A 59 -31.11 4.43 30.17
C LYS A 59 -31.46 3.52 31.33
N THR A 60 -30.83 2.35 31.47
CA THR A 60 -31.07 1.43 32.60
C THR A 60 -30.57 2.03 33.90
N LEU A 61 -29.38 2.64 33.93
CA LEU A 61 -28.86 3.38 35.08
C LEU A 61 -29.79 4.52 35.49
N LYS A 62 -30.32 5.29 34.54
CA LYS A 62 -31.31 6.33 34.85
C LYS A 62 -32.58 5.73 35.46
N ALA A 63 -33.05 4.59 34.94
CA ALA A 63 -34.24 3.91 35.42
C ALA A 63 -34.06 3.33 36.84
N THR A 64 -32.92 2.68 37.15
CA THR A 64 -32.65 2.14 38.48
C THR A 64 -32.51 3.23 39.53
N LEU A 65 -31.87 4.36 39.20
CA LEU A 65 -31.81 5.50 40.11
C LEU A 65 -33.18 6.17 40.32
N SER A 66 -34.03 6.22 39.28
CA SER A 66 -35.41 6.72 39.43
C SER A 66 -36.32 5.79 40.23
N ALA A 67 -35.94 4.52 40.44
CA ALA A 67 -36.65 3.59 41.30
C ALA A 67 -36.40 3.81 42.80
N ILE A 68 -35.54 4.77 43.16
CA ILE A 68 -35.29 5.22 44.54
C ILE A 68 -35.82 6.66 44.71
N PRO A 69 -37.15 6.88 44.69
CA PRO A 69 -37.72 8.21 44.90
C PRO A 69 -37.46 8.69 46.33
N TYR A 70 -37.46 10.01 46.51
CA TYR A 70 -37.23 10.62 47.83
C TYR A 70 -38.27 10.17 48.87
N ASP A 71 -39.54 10.01 48.47
CA ASP A 71 -40.62 9.69 49.41
C ASP A 71 -40.43 8.29 50.05
N ALA A 72 -40.14 7.27 49.24
CA ALA A 72 -39.82 5.92 49.73
C ALA A 72 -38.52 5.88 50.55
N PHE A 73 -37.57 6.79 50.29
CA PHE A 73 -36.37 6.94 51.11
C PHE A 73 -36.68 7.63 52.45
N ALA A 74 -37.55 8.63 52.47
CA ALA A 74 -37.97 9.36 53.67
C ALA A 74 -38.81 8.48 54.61
N GLU A 75 -39.63 7.57 54.08
CA GLU A 75 -40.36 6.55 54.86
C GLU A 75 -39.42 5.67 55.70
N CYS A 76 -38.19 5.41 55.24
CA CYS A 76 -37.18 4.67 56.01
C CYS A 76 -36.53 5.49 57.13
N PHE A 77 -36.67 6.83 57.13
CA PHE A 77 -36.03 7.73 58.11
C PHE A 77 -37.03 8.76 58.70
N PRO A 78 -38.16 8.32 59.29
CA PRO A 78 -39.29 9.18 59.62
C PRO A 78 -38.95 10.31 60.61
N HIS A 79 -38.03 10.06 61.55
CA HIS A 79 -37.60 11.07 62.52
C HIS A 79 -36.80 12.21 61.86
N ILE A 80 -35.84 11.88 61.00
CA ILE A 80 -34.99 12.85 60.29
C ILE A 80 -35.81 13.58 59.22
N ALA A 81 -36.76 12.89 58.57
CA ALA A 81 -37.68 13.49 57.62
C ALA A 81 -38.58 14.56 58.26
N ALA A 82 -38.97 14.40 59.54
CA ALA A 82 -39.73 15.39 60.28
C ALA A 82 -38.87 16.56 60.81
N GLU A 83 -37.65 16.29 61.26
CA GLU A 83 -36.81 17.27 61.95
C GLU A 83 -35.92 18.09 60.99
N ALA A 84 -35.45 17.49 59.89
CA ALA A 84 -34.55 18.13 58.93
C ALA A 84 -34.77 17.67 57.47
N PRO A 85 -35.99 17.86 56.90
CA PRO A 85 -36.33 17.39 55.54
C PRO A 85 -35.40 17.95 54.44
N ALA A 86 -34.94 19.21 54.58
CA ALA A 86 -34.02 19.82 53.63
C ALA A 86 -32.64 19.13 53.61
N ALA A 87 -32.14 18.70 54.76
CA ALA A 87 -30.86 17.99 54.87
C ALA A 87 -30.98 16.56 54.32
N LEU A 88 -32.09 15.86 54.60
CA LEU A 88 -32.35 14.51 54.09
C LEU A 88 -32.47 14.49 52.56
N ASN A 89 -33.16 15.49 51.97
CA ASN A 89 -33.26 15.62 50.51
C ASN A 89 -31.90 15.95 49.87
N ALA A 90 -31.12 16.85 50.48
CA ALA A 90 -29.75 17.12 50.02
C ALA A 90 -28.87 15.86 50.06
N TYR A 91 -28.97 15.05 51.12
CA TYR A 91 -28.26 13.78 51.22
C TYR A 91 -28.70 12.76 50.16
N HIS A 92 -30.00 12.56 49.96
CA HIS A 92 -30.54 11.67 48.92
C HIS A 92 -30.06 12.08 47.52
N GLY A 93 -30.15 13.38 47.19
CA GLY A 93 -29.64 13.92 45.92
C GLY A 93 -28.13 13.70 45.74
N GLN A 94 -27.33 13.90 46.79
CA GLN A 94 -25.89 13.61 46.76
C GLN A 94 -25.61 12.11 46.58
N MET A 95 -26.33 11.23 47.28
CA MET A 95 -26.19 9.78 47.18
C MET A 95 -26.48 9.28 45.76
N VAL A 96 -27.61 9.70 45.18
CA VAL A 96 -28.02 9.34 43.82
C VAL A 96 -27.03 9.90 42.78
N SER A 97 -26.57 11.14 42.97
CA SER A 97 -25.58 11.78 42.09
C SER A 97 -24.22 11.09 42.13
N ARG A 98 -23.71 10.73 43.32
CA ARG A 98 -22.42 10.04 43.43
C ARG A 98 -22.49 8.60 42.96
N LEU A 99 -23.58 7.88 43.24
CA LEU A 99 -23.80 6.53 42.71
C LEU A 99 -23.85 6.55 41.17
N ARG A 100 -24.50 7.57 40.57
CA ARG A 100 -24.47 7.80 39.12
C ARG A 100 -23.07 8.01 38.58
N SER A 101 -22.30 8.92 39.18
CA SER A 101 -20.93 9.21 38.73
C SER A 101 -20.05 7.97 38.84
N LEU A 102 -19.99 7.31 40.00
CA LEU A 102 -19.22 6.08 40.20
C LEU A 102 -19.56 5.00 39.16
N ALA A 103 -20.84 4.74 38.93
CA ALA A 103 -21.25 3.72 37.97
C ALA A 103 -20.89 4.08 36.53
N LEU A 104 -20.94 5.36 36.13
CA LEU A 104 -20.49 5.80 34.81
C LEU A 104 -18.96 5.69 34.67
N ASP A 105 -18.20 6.14 35.67
CA ASP A 105 -16.73 6.07 35.70
C ASP A 105 -16.23 4.60 35.59
N GLU A 106 -16.87 3.68 36.32
CA GLU A 106 -16.58 2.23 36.26
C GLU A 106 -17.00 1.60 34.91
N PHE A 107 -18.16 1.99 34.35
CA PHE A 107 -18.54 1.50 33.02
C PHE A 107 -17.56 1.96 31.94
N ASP A 108 -17.10 3.21 31.97
CA ASP A 108 -16.13 3.72 31.01
C ASP A 108 -14.75 3.03 31.15
N THR A 109 -14.34 2.70 32.38
CA THR A 109 -13.14 1.88 32.65
C THR A 109 -13.28 0.48 32.04
N ILE A 110 -14.38 -0.23 32.31
CA ILE A 110 -14.66 -1.57 31.77
C ILE A 110 -14.73 -1.56 30.23
N LEU A 111 -15.34 -0.51 29.65
CA LEU A 111 -15.43 -0.34 28.20
C LEU A 111 -14.06 -0.21 27.54
N GLN A 112 -13.12 0.49 28.18
CA GLN A 112 -11.74 0.65 27.74
C GLN A 112 -10.92 -0.63 27.92
N GLU A 113 -10.91 -1.21 29.13
CA GLU A 113 -10.16 -2.45 29.44
C GLU A 113 -10.51 -3.60 28.49
N ARG A 114 -11.81 -3.78 28.21
CA ARG A 114 -12.31 -4.85 27.34
C ARG A 114 -12.37 -4.44 25.85
N ASN A 115 -11.94 -3.23 25.51
CA ASN A 115 -11.97 -2.68 24.16
C ASN A 115 -13.34 -2.89 23.47
N VAL A 116 -14.43 -2.67 24.20
CA VAL A 116 -15.78 -3.13 23.81
C VAL A 116 -16.23 -2.47 22.50
N VAL A 117 -15.95 -1.18 22.32
CA VAL A 117 -16.28 -0.43 21.11
C VAL A 117 -15.65 -1.07 19.86
N HIS A 118 -14.36 -1.41 19.92
CA HIS A 118 -13.64 -2.10 18.84
C HIS A 118 -14.29 -3.45 18.49
N HIS A 119 -14.59 -4.27 19.50
CA HIS A 119 -15.21 -5.59 19.29
C HIS A 119 -16.65 -5.50 18.74
N LEU A 120 -17.45 -4.53 19.19
CA LEU A 120 -18.79 -4.30 18.66
C LEU A 120 -18.78 -3.76 17.22
N ASN A 121 -17.79 -2.93 16.88
CA ASN A 121 -17.57 -2.45 15.51
C ASN A 121 -17.16 -3.59 14.58
N ALA A 122 -16.13 -4.37 14.94
CA ALA A 122 -15.69 -5.53 14.16
C ALA A 122 -16.81 -6.57 13.96
N LEU A 123 -17.72 -6.71 14.93
CA LEU A 123 -18.89 -7.58 14.79
C LEU A 123 -19.94 -7.02 13.82
N GLU A 124 -20.14 -5.71 13.73
CA GLU A 124 -20.97 -5.11 12.66
C GLU A 124 -20.33 -5.30 11.28
N ASP A 125 -19.01 -5.19 11.16
CA ASP A 125 -18.29 -5.45 9.90
C ASP A 125 -18.49 -6.90 9.42
N ILE A 126 -18.33 -7.88 10.33
CA ILE A 126 -18.58 -9.31 10.05
C ILE A 126 -20.04 -9.55 9.61
N ILE A 127 -21.01 -8.86 10.24
CA ILE A 127 -22.43 -8.95 9.87
C ILE A 127 -22.69 -8.31 8.49
N ALA A 128 -22.06 -7.17 8.19
CA ALA A 128 -22.15 -6.52 6.89
C ALA A 128 -21.60 -7.43 5.78
N ASP A 129 -20.46 -8.09 6.01
CA ASP A 129 -19.87 -9.04 5.08
C ASP A 129 -20.65 -10.34 4.93
N ALA A 130 -21.30 -10.82 5.99
CA ALA A 130 -22.22 -11.95 5.92
C ALA A 130 -23.45 -11.60 5.05
N ARG A 131 -24.06 -10.42 5.27
CA ARG A 131 -25.18 -9.91 4.47
C ARG A 131 -24.80 -9.68 3.01
N ARG A 132 -23.60 -9.17 2.74
CA ARG A 132 -23.05 -8.99 1.39
C ARG A 132 -22.91 -10.34 0.68
N ARG A 133 -22.30 -11.33 1.32
CA ARG A 133 -22.18 -12.71 0.78
C ARG A 133 -23.54 -13.35 0.50
N GLN A 134 -24.52 -13.19 1.40
CA GLN A 134 -25.89 -13.69 1.21
C GLN A 134 -26.60 -13.07 -0.01
N ARG A 135 -26.34 -11.78 -0.31
CA ARG A 135 -26.86 -11.13 -1.52
C ARG A 135 -26.18 -11.63 -2.80
N SER A 136 -24.89 -11.96 -2.73
CA SER A 136 -24.12 -12.49 -3.88
C SER A 136 -24.41 -13.96 -4.17
N TYR A 137 -24.82 -14.75 -3.18
CA TYR A 137 -25.11 -16.18 -3.31
C TYR A 137 -26.52 -16.50 -2.78
N PRO A 138 -27.55 -16.60 -3.66
CA PRO A 138 -28.95 -16.79 -3.25
C PRO A 138 -29.24 -18.09 -2.49
N SER A 139 -28.39 -19.11 -2.65
CA SER A 139 -28.45 -20.37 -1.92
C SER A 139 -27.07 -20.68 -1.31
N PRO A 140 -26.74 -20.10 -0.14
CA PRO A 140 -25.51 -20.42 0.56
C PRO A 140 -25.62 -21.83 1.18
N PRO A 141 -24.52 -22.62 1.23
CA PRO A 141 -24.51 -23.88 1.96
C PRO A 141 -24.80 -23.65 3.46
N PRO A 142 -25.34 -24.65 4.18
CA PRO A 142 -25.65 -24.53 5.60
C PRO A 142 -24.39 -24.14 6.40
N GLN A 143 -24.52 -23.14 7.27
CA GLN A 143 -23.41 -22.67 8.10
C GLN A 143 -23.10 -23.71 9.19
N GLN A 144 -22.07 -24.50 8.97
CA GLN A 144 -21.54 -25.42 9.97
C GLN A 144 -20.86 -24.63 11.10
N PRO A 145 -21.25 -24.81 12.37
CA PRO A 145 -20.67 -24.05 13.47
C PRO A 145 -19.20 -24.46 13.72
N PRO A 146 -18.33 -23.54 14.16
CA PRO A 146 -16.88 -23.76 14.20
C PRO A 146 -16.44 -24.93 15.10
N HIS A 147 -17.22 -25.27 16.12
CA HIS A 147 -16.93 -26.40 17.02
C HIS A 147 -17.20 -27.78 16.42
N THR A 148 -17.84 -27.87 15.24
CA THR A 148 -18.03 -29.14 14.52
C THR A 148 -17.17 -29.26 13.26
N LEU A 149 -16.34 -28.25 12.94
CA LEU A 149 -15.41 -28.30 11.83
C LEU A 149 -14.15 -29.11 12.21
N PRO A 150 -13.63 -29.98 11.32
CA PRO A 150 -12.39 -30.70 11.58
C PRO A 150 -11.18 -29.74 11.62
N PRO A 151 -10.13 -30.02 12.42
CA PRO A 151 -8.98 -29.13 12.57
C PRO A 151 -8.29 -28.77 11.24
N GLU A 152 -8.20 -29.72 10.31
CA GLU A 152 -7.62 -29.50 8.98
C GLU A 152 -8.41 -28.47 8.17
N ALA A 153 -9.75 -28.44 8.28
CA ALA A 153 -10.56 -27.44 7.57
C ALA A 153 -10.35 -26.04 8.15
N LEU A 154 -10.18 -25.91 9.47
CA LEU A 154 -9.86 -24.63 10.12
C LEU A 154 -8.46 -24.14 9.70
N LEU A 155 -7.46 -25.03 9.72
CA LEU A 155 -6.10 -24.72 9.28
C LEU A 155 -6.07 -24.29 7.80
N ASN A 156 -6.70 -25.08 6.92
CA ASN A 156 -6.76 -24.77 5.49
C ASN A 156 -7.53 -23.48 5.21
N ALA A 157 -8.62 -23.20 5.91
CA ALA A 157 -9.36 -21.94 5.78
C ALA A 157 -8.52 -20.72 6.20
N HIS A 158 -7.66 -20.85 7.21
CA HIS A 158 -6.74 -19.79 7.62
C HIS A 158 -5.54 -19.64 6.66
N LEU A 159 -4.97 -20.74 6.17
CA LEU A 159 -3.81 -20.71 5.27
C LEU A 159 -4.17 -20.31 3.83
N ALA A 160 -5.36 -20.66 3.34
CA ALA A 160 -5.81 -20.37 1.98
C ALA A 160 -5.64 -18.89 1.54
N PRO A 161 -6.07 -17.86 2.28
CA PRO A 161 -5.87 -16.46 1.88
C PRO A 161 -4.39 -16.06 1.84
N HIS A 162 -3.56 -16.59 2.75
CA HIS A 162 -2.12 -16.35 2.71
C HIS A 162 -1.46 -17.01 1.50
N LEU A 163 -1.76 -18.29 1.23
CA LEU A 163 -1.22 -19.01 0.07
C LEU A 163 -1.68 -18.38 -1.25
N ALA A 164 -2.94 -17.96 -1.36
CA ALA A 164 -3.45 -17.26 -2.53
C ALA A 164 -2.74 -15.92 -2.79
N SER A 165 -2.42 -15.15 -1.74
CA SER A 165 -1.66 -13.89 -1.88
C SER A 165 -0.19 -14.11 -2.26
N GLN A 166 0.44 -15.19 -1.79
CA GLN A 166 1.79 -15.56 -2.23
C GLN A 166 1.79 -16.10 -3.67
N GLN A 167 0.78 -16.88 -4.06
CA GLN A 167 0.64 -17.39 -5.42
C GLN A 167 0.44 -16.26 -6.43
N SER A 168 -0.39 -15.26 -6.14
CA SER A 168 -0.57 -14.11 -7.04
C SER A 168 0.71 -13.27 -7.17
N LEU A 169 1.45 -13.07 -6.07
CA LEU A 169 2.76 -12.40 -6.09
C LEU A 169 3.80 -13.15 -6.93
N LEU A 170 3.87 -14.48 -6.79
CA LEU A 170 4.79 -15.33 -7.57
C LEU A 170 4.42 -15.34 -9.05
N ASN A 171 3.14 -15.44 -9.39
CA ASN A 171 2.66 -15.37 -10.78
C ASN A 171 3.01 -14.01 -11.42
N ALA A 172 2.83 -12.90 -10.70
CA ALA A 172 3.20 -11.58 -11.20
C ALA A 172 4.72 -11.44 -11.44
N LYS A 173 5.55 -12.01 -10.55
CA LYS A 173 7.02 -12.08 -10.74
C LYS A 173 7.41 -12.94 -11.94
N LEU A 174 6.79 -14.11 -12.09
CA LEU A 174 7.02 -15.02 -13.21
C LEU A 174 6.69 -14.34 -14.54
N GLN A 175 5.50 -13.73 -14.67
CA GLN A 175 5.10 -12.96 -15.85
C GLN A 175 6.06 -11.79 -16.15
N THR A 176 6.57 -11.12 -15.12
CA THR A 176 7.59 -10.06 -15.26
C THR A 176 8.88 -10.62 -15.85
N VAL A 177 9.40 -11.73 -15.31
CA VAL A 177 10.61 -12.39 -15.82
C VAL A 177 10.42 -12.95 -17.24
N GLU A 178 9.27 -13.54 -17.55
CA GLU A 178 8.96 -14.02 -18.89
C GLU A 178 8.93 -12.88 -19.92
N SER A 179 8.31 -11.74 -19.60
CA SER A 179 8.33 -10.57 -20.48
C SER A 179 9.72 -9.96 -20.68
N GLN A 180 10.56 -9.95 -19.63
CA GLN A 180 11.96 -9.52 -19.73
C GLN A 180 12.77 -10.48 -20.60
N ASN A 181 12.61 -11.79 -20.41
CA ASN A 181 13.28 -12.82 -21.21
C ASN A 181 12.87 -12.73 -22.69
N ALA A 182 11.58 -12.53 -22.99
CA ALA A 182 11.10 -12.34 -24.35
C ALA A 182 11.74 -11.11 -25.02
N ALA A 183 11.83 -9.98 -24.31
CA ALA A 183 12.49 -8.77 -24.81
C ALA A 183 14.00 -8.96 -25.02
N LEU A 184 14.68 -9.70 -24.13
CA LEU A 184 16.09 -10.03 -24.27
C LEU A 184 16.36 -10.96 -25.46
N VAL A 185 15.51 -11.97 -25.69
CA VAL A 185 15.61 -12.85 -26.87
C VAL A 185 15.43 -12.06 -28.16
N GLN A 186 14.42 -11.20 -28.24
CA GLN A 186 14.22 -10.31 -29.41
C GLN A 186 15.43 -9.41 -29.68
N LYS A 187 16.07 -8.88 -28.63
CA LYS A 187 17.30 -8.09 -28.74
C LYS A 187 18.49 -8.92 -29.23
N ILE A 188 18.65 -10.15 -28.75
CA ILE A 188 19.70 -11.07 -29.24
C ILE A 188 19.47 -11.39 -30.72
N GLU A 189 18.23 -11.62 -31.16
CA GLU A 189 17.89 -11.87 -32.57
C GLU A 189 18.06 -10.65 -33.48
N SER A 190 17.86 -9.42 -32.98
CA SER A 190 18.21 -8.22 -33.75
C SER A 190 19.72 -8.05 -33.85
N GLN A 191 20.45 -8.21 -32.74
CA GLN A 191 21.92 -8.09 -32.71
C GLN A 191 22.61 -9.16 -33.55
N ARG A 192 22.08 -10.39 -33.62
CA ARG A 192 22.62 -11.44 -34.51
C ARG A 192 22.50 -11.07 -35.99
N ARG A 193 21.33 -10.58 -36.42
CA ARG A 193 21.12 -10.11 -37.80
C ARG A 193 21.98 -8.88 -38.13
N GLU A 194 22.19 -7.99 -37.17
CA GLU A 194 23.11 -6.85 -37.31
C GLU A 194 24.57 -7.31 -37.48
N MET A 195 25.03 -8.28 -36.67
CA MET A 195 26.36 -8.87 -36.82
C MET A 195 26.53 -9.64 -38.15
N GLU A 196 25.52 -10.40 -38.58
CA GLU A 196 25.51 -11.10 -39.87
C GLU A 196 25.62 -10.12 -41.05
N GLY A 197 24.93 -8.97 -40.97
CA GLY A 197 25.06 -7.88 -41.93
C GLY A 197 26.45 -7.25 -41.95
N LEU A 198 26.97 -6.85 -40.77
CA LEU A 198 28.29 -6.24 -40.64
C LEU A 198 29.45 -7.16 -41.07
N VAL A 199 29.31 -8.48 -40.88
CA VAL A 199 30.26 -9.47 -41.38
C VAL A 199 30.20 -9.54 -42.91
N GLY A 200 29.01 -9.59 -43.51
CA GLY A 200 28.84 -9.56 -44.96
C GLY A 200 29.38 -8.28 -45.62
N ASP A 201 29.15 -7.13 -45.01
CA ASP A 201 29.70 -5.83 -45.46
C ASP A 201 31.24 -5.82 -45.39
N LEU A 202 31.83 -6.46 -44.37
CA LEU A 202 33.28 -6.57 -44.21
C LEU A 202 33.90 -7.59 -45.18
N GLU A 203 33.23 -8.71 -45.43
CA GLU A 203 33.63 -9.69 -46.46
C GLU A 203 33.62 -9.05 -47.85
N ALA A 204 32.60 -8.25 -48.17
CA ALA A 204 32.54 -7.48 -49.41
C ALA A 204 33.67 -6.45 -49.50
N ALA A 205 33.94 -5.67 -48.44
CA ALA A 205 35.03 -4.71 -48.42
C ALA A 205 36.43 -5.35 -48.53
N VAL A 206 36.62 -6.57 -47.99
CA VAL A 206 37.86 -7.34 -48.18
C VAL A 206 37.97 -7.79 -49.65
N ALA A 207 36.91 -8.32 -50.25
CA ALA A 207 36.92 -8.72 -51.66
C ALA A 207 37.18 -7.53 -52.62
N ASP A 208 36.63 -6.35 -52.33
CA ASP A 208 36.91 -5.12 -53.07
C ASP A 208 38.39 -4.69 -52.95
N LEU A 209 39.00 -4.84 -51.76
CA LEU A 209 40.41 -4.55 -51.54
C LEU A 209 41.35 -5.59 -52.19
N GLU A 210 40.99 -6.86 -52.17
CA GLU A 210 41.70 -7.93 -52.89
C GLU A 210 41.66 -7.67 -54.40
N GLY A 211 40.48 -7.40 -54.96
CA GLY A 211 40.33 -7.05 -56.39
C GLY A 211 41.08 -5.77 -56.80
N ALA A 212 41.09 -4.75 -55.94
CA ALA A 212 41.92 -3.55 -56.17
C ALA A 212 43.42 -3.85 -56.08
N GLY A 213 43.83 -4.75 -55.17
CA GLY A 213 45.21 -5.23 -55.03
C GLY A 213 45.69 -5.99 -56.25
N ASP A 214 44.86 -6.89 -56.79
CA ASP A 214 45.16 -7.66 -58.01
C ASP A 214 45.35 -6.73 -59.22
N LEU A 215 44.47 -5.73 -59.41
CA LEU A 215 44.61 -4.75 -60.49
C LEU A 215 45.91 -3.93 -60.39
N VAL A 216 46.26 -3.46 -59.18
CA VAL A 216 47.53 -2.75 -58.94
C VAL A 216 48.74 -3.69 -59.12
N GLY A 217 48.59 -4.98 -58.82
CA GLY A 217 49.57 -6.01 -59.10
C GLY A 217 49.83 -6.19 -60.60
N GLU A 218 48.78 -6.32 -61.41
CA GLU A 218 48.88 -6.44 -62.87
C GLU A 218 49.47 -5.19 -63.53
N GLU A 219 49.06 -3.98 -63.10
CA GLU A 219 49.64 -2.73 -63.60
C GLU A 219 51.11 -2.57 -63.16
N GLY A 220 51.43 -2.93 -61.91
CA GLY A 220 52.79 -2.93 -61.39
C GLY A 220 53.71 -3.90 -62.15
N GLU A 221 53.21 -5.09 -62.52
CA GLU A 221 53.96 -6.07 -63.28
C GLU A 221 54.16 -5.63 -64.75
N LYS A 222 53.15 -5.01 -65.37
CA LYS A 222 53.29 -4.37 -66.70
C LYS A 222 54.32 -3.24 -66.68
N LEU A 223 54.23 -2.31 -65.75
CA LEU A 223 55.18 -1.20 -65.60
C LEU A 223 56.61 -1.69 -65.26
N ALA A 224 56.74 -2.79 -64.50
CA ALA A 224 58.02 -3.45 -64.25
C ALA A 224 58.54 -4.24 -65.46
N GLY A 225 57.69 -4.58 -66.43
CA GLY A 225 58.05 -5.10 -67.74
C GLY A 225 58.56 -3.99 -68.66
N GLU A 226 57.77 -2.93 -68.84
CA GLU A 226 58.12 -1.74 -69.64
C GLU A 226 59.41 -1.08 -69.13
N GLY A 227 59.58 -0.95 -67.80
CA GLY A 227 60.81 -0.44 -67.19
C GLY A 227 62.04 -1.31 -67.48
N ARG A 228 61.87 -2.62 -67.67
CA ARG A 228 62.95 -3.53 -68.09
C ARG A 228 63.26 -3.43 -69.58
N GLU A 229 62.25 -3.20 -70.44
CA GLU A 229 62.50 -2.90 -71.87
C GLU A 229 63.22 -1.56 -72.06
N VAL A 230 62.78 -0.50 -71.38
CA VAL A 230 63.39 0.84 -71.49
C VAL A 230 64.84 0.84 -71.00
N LEU A 231 65.16 0.10 -69.93
CA LEU A 231 66.55 -0.11 -69.48
C LEU A 231 67.39 -0.92 -70.48
N GLY A 232 66.78 -1.85 -71.24
CA GLY A 232 67.45 -2.58 -72.32
C GLY A 232 67.78 -1.68 -73.52
N VAL A 233 66.85 -0.79 -73.91
CA VAL A 233 67.01 0.12 -75.05
C VAL A 233 68.02 1.24 -74.78
N LEU A 234 68.19 1.68 -73.53
CA LEU A 234 69.22 2.65 -73.13
C LEU A 234 70.62 2.03 -72.91
N GLY A 235 70.75 0.71 -73.03
CA GLY A 235 72.01 -0.04 -72.83
C GLY A 235 72.73 -0.48 -74.11
N SER A 236 72.34 0.04 -75.29
CA SER A 236 72.87 -0.32 -76.62
C SER A 236 73.56 0.86 -77.32
#